data_AF-W9XMV0-F1
#
_entry.id   AF-W9XMV0-F1
#
_cell.length_a   1.000
_cell.length_b   1.000
_cell.length_c   1.000
_cell.angle_alpha   90.00
_cell.angle_beta   90.00
_cell.angle_gamma   90.00
#
_symmetry.space_group_name_H-M   'P 1'
#
loop_
_entity.id
_entity.type
_entity.pdbx_description
1 polymer ?
#
loop_
_entity_poly.entity_id
_entity_poly.type
_entity_poly.pdbx_seq_one_letter_code
_entity_poly.pdbx_strand_id
1 'polypeptide(L)'
;MVARANGLLVPEEEQLEAISKFTGVSSYPRALVMPRDRHDNNKTDITKIKVFPTRDEILSDEADFLPSTDLDSHHFLADQAERHIDTHFRLLRHDTFGELKDVLGGVIHAVENDQNHPRLDFGDFRAYQYLGANISYISFDKRRGLEMQLSFAQPPALRKERPLERRKWWEASKRLSEGVLLSFISVNEVQHLFFTVSERITDTSKAHSLTHKDYQATITAKLASHDQMSVEAATRLSYKKARGVLIEFPGVLPATFTPILENLQDMQRHSRLPFRQWIVPDRISAIQQVKDISIPPPLYARHRGFAFALEPIMSRDKLPVDSISIDPATSANDPTLIDTMEAQTDLDRGQWTTRNWQILSGRPVDEGPDALQIEGGFRTRRGCIGIRKIVHIGGQSQSRLLEDHNLRKVSQAEPKTRSETYLLATQYEALDLDTKRIRGCLGRLHGVRKDEKWRSLQYHLRQNYPHIHAQFRQIDEKGFELVGRHPFDLWLAAGKSSISSQSTDEIKVTASELDHVLQKAKSNVHSLTQQERDRLVRLWTQEAHDHALAELYEKVKETDSNQHQITSIHDEVDRRVLQEAEVIGITTTGLARRISTLKTCKMQGRYMRRGRGGHGGSHDIRPASDD
;
A
#
# COMPACT_ATOMS: atom_id res chain seq x y z
N MET A 1 -2.25 -23.50 -17.66
CA MET A 1 -2.23 -22.05 -17.94
C MET A 1 -3.61 -21.36 -17.78
N VAL A 2 -4.71 -22.05 -17.42
CA VAL A 2 -6.06 -21.43 -17.26
C VAL A 2 -6.81 -21.87 -15.98
N ALA A 3 -6.29 -22.83 -15.20
CA ALA A 3 -7.05 -23.45 -14.11
C ALA A 3 -7.38 -22.52 -12.92
N ARG A 4 -6.44 -21.66 -12.47
CA ARG A 4 -6.64 -20.77 -11.31
C ARG A 4 -7.56 -19.58 -11.57
N ALA A 5 -7.55 -19.02 -12.79
CA ALA A 5 -8.44 -17.92 -13.18
C ALA A 5 -9.92 -18.35 -13.24
N ASN A 6 -10.18 -19.66 -13.38
CA ASN A 6 -11.52 -20.23 -13.51
C ASN A 6 -12.03 -20.92 -12.23
N GLY A 7 -11.39 -20.71 -11.07
CA GLY A 7 -11.89 -21.22 -9.79
C GLY A 7 -11.86 -22.74 -9.62
N LEU A 8 -11.16 -23.48 -10.49
CA LEU A 8 -11.02 -24.93 -10.40
C LEU A 8 -9.73 -25.27 -9.64
N LEU A 9 -9.86 -25.38 -8.32
CA LEU A 9 -8.89 -26.14 -7.53
C LEU A 9 -9.19 -27.63 -7.75
N VAL A 10 -8.24 -28.37 -8.33
CA VAL A 10 -8.26 -29.83 -8.33
C VAL A 10 -7.95 -30.28 -6.89
N PRO A 11 -8.84 -31.04 -6.22
CA PRO A 11 -8.50 -31.66 -4.95
C PRO A 11 -7.82 -32.99 -5.24
N GLU A 12 -6.51 -33.10 -5.05
CA GLU A 12 -5.84 -34.40 -5.11
C GLU A 12 -5.00 -34.68 -3.86
N GLU A 13 -5.59 -35.59 -3.07
CA GLU A 13 -5.04 -36.74 -2.36
C GLU A 13 -4.06 -36.55 -1.19
N GLU A 14 -4.56 -36.95 -0.02
CA GLU A 14 -3.82 -37.29 1.20
C GLU A 14 -2.71 -38.31 0.91
N GLN A 15 -1.45 -37.94 1.15
CA GLN A 15 -0.39 -38.91 1.36
C GLN A 15 0.42 -38.60 2.61
N LEU A 16 0.51 -39.64 3.44
CA LEU A 16 0.99 -39.69 4.82
C LEU A 16 2.40 -39.14 5.04
N GLU A 17 2.54 -38.49 6.20
CA GLU A 17 3.78 -37.94 6.75
C GLU A 17 4.90 -38.99 6.87
N ALA A 18 6.03 -38.75 6.20
CA ALA A 18 7.29 -39.43 6.48
C ALA A 18 8.38 -38.38 6.79
N ILE A 19 8.74 -38.27 8.06
CA ILE A 19 9.79 -37.39 8.56
C ILE A 19 11.16 -38.00 8.21
N SER A 20 11.88 -37.40 7.25
CA SER A 20 13.29 -37.71 7.00
C SER A 20 14.18 -36.63 7.63
N LYS A 21 15.04 -37.03 8.56
CA LYS A 21 16.06 -36.16 9.19
C LYS A 21 17.28 -36.08 8.27
N PHE A 22 17.60 -34.88 7.78
CA PHE A 22 18.93 -34.56 7.27
C PHE A 22 19.44 -33.23 7.84
N THR A 23 20.76 -33.19 8.06
CA THR A 23 21.48 -32.24 8.89
C THR A 23 22.04 -31.04 8.09
N GLY A 24 21.69 -29.83 8.53
CA GLY A 24 22.63 -28.70 8.67
C GLY A 24 22.85 -27.74 7.50
N VAL A 25 21.95 -26.76 7.32
CA VAL A 25 22.22 -25.32 7.10
C VAL A 25 21.01 -24.58 7.72
N SER A 26 21.22 -23.40 8.33
CA SER A 26 20.23 -22.61 9.11
C SER A 26 18.77 -22.79 8.64
N SER A 27 17.98 -23.59 9.37
CA SER A 27 16.57 -23.85 9.08
C SER A 27 15.71 -23.28 10.21
N TYR A 28 15.06 -22.14 9.98
CA TYR A 28 13.95 -21.69 10.82
C TYR A 28 12.80 -22.74 10.74
N PRO A 29 12.02 -22.95 11.84
CA PRO A 29 11.66 -24.27 12.39
C PRO A 29 10.50 -24.98 11.65
N ARG A 30 10.50 -26.30 11.37
CA ARG A 30 10.43 -27.56 12.17
C ARG A 30 9.06 -28.07 12.64
N ALA A 31 7.96 -27.37 12.34
CA ALA A 31 6.62 -27.98 12.34
C ALA A 31 5.81 -27.46 11.15
N LEU A 32 5.61 -28.28 10.11
CA LEU A 32 4.73 -27.92 8.98
C LEU A 32 3.27 -28.01 9.46
N VAL A 33 2.82 -26.97 10.15
CA VAL A 33 1.41 -26.80 10.48
C VAL A 33 0.70 -26.31 9.22
N MET A 34 0.09 -27.24 8.49
CA MET A 34 -0.56 -26.93 7.22
C MET A 34 -1.64 -25.85 7.37
N PRO A 35 -1.73 -24.88 6.42
CA PRO A 35 -2.81 -23.91 6.39
C PRO A 35 -4.16 -24.63 6.26
N ARG A 36 -5.09 -24.35 7.18
CA ARG A 36 -6.40 -25.04 7.29
C ARG A 36 -7.54 -24.08 7.68
N ASP A 37 -7.52 -22.83 7.21
CA ASP A 37 -8.58 -21.84 7.48
C ASP A 37 -8.87 -21.62 8.99
N ARG A 38 -7.83 -21.73 9.83
CA ARG A 38 -7.94 -21.63 11.30
C ARG A 38 -8.35 -20.25 11.81
N HIS A 39 -8.01 -19.22 11.06
CA HIS A 39 -8.49 -17.84 11.19
C HIS A 39 -8.79 -17.30 9.78
N ASP A 40 -9.47 -16.15 9.70
CA ASP A 40 -9.97 -15.56 8.45
C ASP A 40 -8.88 -15.35 7.37
N ASN A 41 -7.62 -15.16 7.79
CA ASN A 41 -6.46 -14.96 6.94
C ASN A 41 -5.54 -16.19 6.75
N ASN A 42 -5.94 -17.37 7.27
CA ASN A 42 -5.17 -18.62 7.19
C ASN A 42 -5.47 -19.38 5.89
N LYS A 43 -4.95 -18.91 4.74
CA LYS A 43 -5.26 -19.52 3.43
C LYS A 43 -4.11 -20.36 2.90
N THR A 44 -4.45 -21.48 2.24
CA THR A 44 -3.49 -22.29 1.48
C THR A 44 -2.95 -21.52 0.27
N ASP A 45 -3.83 -20.78 -0.42
CA ASP A 45 -3.48 -19.94 -1.56
C ASP A 45 -3.10 -18.52 -1.09
N ILE A 46 -1.83 -18.14 -1.27
CA ILE A 46 -1.34 -16.81 -0.87
C ILE A 46 -2.05 -15.66 -1.56
N THR A 47 -2.68 -15.87 -2.72
CA THR A 47 -3.42 -14.82 -3.44
C THR A 47 -4.69 -14.38 -2.72
N LYS A 48 -5.14 -15.17 -1.73
CA LYS A 48 -6.31 -14.90 -0.88
C LYS A 48 -5.92 -14.34 0.50
N ILE A 49 -4.63 -14.27 0.81
CA ILE A 49 -4.13 -13.76 2.10
C ILE A 49 -4.08 -12.23 2.03
N LYS A 50 -4.65 -11.54 3.02
CA LYS A 50 -4.49 -10.09 3.19
C LYS A 50 -3.06 -9.78 3.65
N VAL A 51 -2.44 -8.78 3.02
CA VAL A 51 -1.07 -8.34 3.35
C VAL A 51 -0.96 -7.96 4.82
N PHE A 52 -1.81 -7.04 5.28
CA PHE A 52 -1.87 -6.66 6.70
C PHE A 52 -2.56 -7.76 7.52
N PRO A 53 -2.10 -8.02 8.76
CA PRO A 53 -2.77 -8.94 9.66
C PRO A 53 -4.22 -8.54 9.94
N THR A 54 -5.12 -9.52 9.98
CA THR A 54 -6.50 -9.29 10.38
C THR A 54 -6.62 -9.31 11.90
N ARG A 55 -7.74 -8.83 12.46
CA ARG A 55 -7.99 -8.91 13.90
C ARG A 55 -7.98 -10.37 14.38
N ASP A 56 -8.64 -11.25 13.64
CA ASP A 56 -8.74 -12.67 14.00
C ASP A 56 -7.38 -13.38 13.90
N GLU A 57 -6.50 -12.95 12.99
CA GLU A 57 -5.11 -13.43 12.93
C GLU A 57 -4.26 -12.92 14.11
N ILE A 58 -4.42 -11.66 14.51
CA ILE A 58 -3.66 -11.07 15.63
C ILE A 58 -4.03 -11.73 16.97
N LEU A 59 -5.29 -12.14 17.13
CA LEU A 59 -5.80 -12.77 18.35
C LEU A 59 -5.70 -14.30 18.34
N SER A 60 -5.10 -14.88 17.29
CA SER A 60 -4.95 -16.33 17.18
C SER A 60 -3.67 -16.78 17.89
N ASP A 61 -3.79 -17.80 18.75
CA ASP A 61 -2.64 -18.47 19.39
C ASP A 61 -1.97 -19.51 18.45
N GLU A 62 -2.46 -19.66 17.21
CA GLU A 62 -1.98 -20.67 16.27
C GLU A 62 -0.67 -20.23 15.60
N ALA A 63 0.28 -21.15 15.48
CA ALA A 63 1.54 -20.89 14.80
C ALA A 63 1.33 -20.68 13.29
N ASP A 64 1.98 -19.64 12.74
CA ASP A 64 2.00 -19.38 11.31
C ASP A 64 2.67 -20.53 10.53
N PHE A 65 2.15 -20.83 9.34
CA PHE A 65 2.84 -21.74 8.42
C PHE A 65 4.06 -21.05 7.81
N LEU A 66 5.25 -21.42 8.28
CA LEU A 66 6.54 -20.90 7.81
C LEU A 66 7.29 -21.98 7.02
N PRO A 67 7.18 -22.00 5.68
CA PRO A 67 7.89 -22.97 4.84
C PRO A 67 9.40 -22.71 4.86
N SER A 68 10.18 -23.78 4.75
CA SER A 68 11.63 -23.69 4.64
C SER A 68 12.07 -23.16 3.27
N THR A 69 13.18 -22.42 3.25
CA THR A 69 13.86 -21.97 2.02
C THR A 69 14.62 -23.10 1.32
N ASP A 70 14.85 -24.22 2.01
CA ASP A 70 15.50 -25.40 1.43
C ASP A 70 14.59 -26.05 0.39
N LEU A 71 15.04 -26.12 -0.87
CA LEU A 71 14.26 -26.68 -1.97
C LEU A 71 13.98 -28.19 -1.83
N ASP A 72 14.68 -28.91 -0.97
CA ASP A 72 14.46 -30.34 -0.71
C ASP A 72 13.40 -30.60 0.36
N SER A 73 13.05 -29.59 1.16
CA SER A 73 12.06 -29.73 2.22
C SER A 73 10.64 -29.96 1.67
N HIS A 74 9.85 -30.71 2.44
CA HIS A 74 8.45 -30.99 2.10
C HIS A 74 7.62 -29.69 2.01
N HIS A 75 6.77 -29.62 0.98
CA HIS A 75 5.83 -28.53 0.76
C HIS A 75 4.60 -29.07 0.01
N PHE A 76 3.44 -28.47 0.25
CA PHE A 76 2.18 -28.87 -0.39
C PHE A 76 2.03 -28.46 -1.86
N LEU A 77 3.00 -27.71 -2.41
CA LEU A 77 2.99 -27.25 -3.79
C LEU A 77 4.02 -28.06 -4.57
N ALA A 78 3.57 -28.76 -5.61
CA ALA A 78 4.43 -29.58 -6.45
C ALA A 78 5.29 -28.73 -7.43
N ASP A 79 4.74 -27.62 -7.94
CA ASP A 79 5.51 -26.73 -8.83
C ASP A 79 6.55 -25.93 -8.03
N GLN A 80 7.83 -26.07 -8.40
CA GLN A 80 8.92 -25.47 -7.66
C GLN A 80 8.92 -23.93 -7.71
N ALA A 81 8.42 -23.31 -8.78
CA ALA A 81 8.35 -21.85 -8.85
C ALA A 81 7.20 -21.31 -7.99
N GLU A 82 6.02 -21.95 -8.05
CA GLU A 82 4.89 -21.58 -7.20
C GLU A 82 5.23 -21.75 -5.72
N ARG A 83 5.96 -22.81 -5.38
CA ARG A 83 6.51 -23.02 -4.05
C ARG A 83 7.49 -21.92 -3.67
N HIS A 84 8.45 -21.58 -4.54
CA HIS A 84 9.41 -20.53 -4.26
C HIS A 84 8.72 -19.19 -3.97
N ILE A 85 7.67 -18.85 -4.73
CA ILE A 85 6.88 -17.64 -4.53
C ILE A 85 6.09 -17.70 -3.20
N ASP A 86 5.43 -18.82 -2.90
CA ASP A 86 4.70 -19.05 -1.65
C ASP A 86 5.61 -18.88 -0.43
N THR A 87 6.79 -19.52 -0.47
CA THR A 87 7.80 -19.43 0.59
C THR A 87 8.22 -18.00 0.87
N HIS A 88 8.64 -17.25 -0.17
CA HIS A 88 9.13 -15.89 0.02
C HIS A 88 8.02 -14.93 0.43
N PHE A 89 6.77 -15.13 -0.03
CA PHE A 89 5.64 -14.33 0.42
C PHE A 89 5.40 -14.52 1.93
N ARG A 90 5.32 -15.78 2.39
CA ARG A 90 5.02 -16.09 3.80
C ARG A 90 6.13 -15.64 4.73
N LEU A 91 7.39 -15.86 4.35
CA LEU A 91 8.55 -15.43 5.14
C LEU A 91 8.66 -13.90 5.18
N LEU A 92 8.57 -13.21 4.04
CA LEU A 92 8.64 -11.74 4.04
C LEU A 92 7.49 -11.11 4.84
N ARG A 93 6.28 -11.67 4.74
CA ARG A 93 5.13 -11.21 5.52
C ARG A 93 5.34 -11.46 7.02
N HIS A 94 5.87 -12.62 7.39
CA HIS A 94 6.21 -12.93 8.78
C HIS A 94 7.32 -12.02 9.32
N ASP A 95 8.38 -11.79 8.57
CA ASP A 95 9.45 -10.86 8.97
C ASP A 95 8.93 -9.43 9.17
N THR A 96 7.90 -9.04 8.42
CA THR A 96 7.28 -7.71 8.53
C THR A 96 6.34 -7.60 9.73
N PHE A 97 5.57 -8.66 10.03
CA PHE A 97 4.42 -8.57 10.95
C PHE A 97 4.45 -9.53 12.14
N GLY A 98 5.36 -10.50 12.21
CA GLY A 98 5.39 -11.54 13.25
C GLY A 98 5.45 -10.93 14.65
N GLU A 99 6.50 -10.17 14.95
CA GLU A 99 6.65 -9.47 16.23
C GLU A 99 5.52 -8.44 16.47
N LEU A 100 5.05 -7.78 15.40
CA LEU A 100 3.97 -6.80 15.48
C LEU A 100 2.63 -7.45 15.88
N LYS A 101 2.34 -8.67 15.41
CA LYS A 101 1.14 -9.44 15.78
C LYS A 101 1.14 -9.76 17.26
N ASP A 102 2.25 -10.28 17.79
CA ASP A 102 2.39 -10.65 19.19
C ASP A 102 2.16 -9.44 20.11
N VAL A 103 2.77 -8.31 19.77
CA VAL A 103 2.60 -7.04 20.51
C VAL A 103 1.15 -6.55 20.43
N LEU A 104 0.54 -6.55 19.24
CA LEU A 104 -0.84 -6.12 19.09
C LEU A 104 -1.84 -7.02 19.81
N GLY A 105 -1.62 -8.34 19.83
CA GLY A 105 -2.46 -9.28 20.56
C GLY A 105 -2.50 -8.96 22.05
N GLY A 106 -1.32 -8.77 22.65
CA GLY A 106 -1.21 -8.34 24.06
C GLY A 106 -1.90 -7.01 24.34
N VAL A 107 -1.77 -6.03 23.44
CA VAL A 107 -2.41 -4.71 23.56
C VAL A 107 -3.93 -4.80 23.44
N ILE A 108 -4.46 -5.57 22.48
CA ILE A 108 -5.91 -5.75 22.31
C ILE A 108 -6.50 -6.41 23.56
N HIS A 109 -5.87 -7.46 24.09
CA HIS A 109 -6.30 -8.07 25.35
C HIS A 109 -6.23 -7.12 26.55
N ALA A 110 -5.21 -6.25 26.62
CA ALA A 110 -5.12 -5.25 27.68
C ALA A 110 -6.28 -4.23 27.61
N VAL A 111 -6.69 -3.81 26.41
CA VAL A 111 -7.83 -2.92 26.19
C VAL A 111 -9.16 -3.61 26.47
N GLU A 112 -9.29 -4.89 26.15
CA GLU A 112 -10.47 -5.70 26.50
C GLU A 112 -10.63 -5.85 28.02
N ASN A 113 -9.52 -5.99 28.75
CA ASN A 113 -9.51 -6.16 30.21
C ASN A 113 -9.66 -4.85 31.00
N ASP A 114 -8.99 -3.76 30.58
CA ASP A 114 -9.10 -2.43 31.19
C ASP A 114 -9.36 -1.35 30.15
N GLN A 115 -10.63 -0.97 30.05
CA GLN A 115 -11.10 0.02 29.09
C GLN A 115 -10.68 1.46 29.44
N ASN A 116 -10.42 1.76 30.72
CA ASN A 116 -10.15 3.14 31.14
C ASN A 116 -8.66 3.49 31.06
N HIS A 117 -7.80 2.57 31.49
CA HIS A 117 -6.35 2.78 31.57
C HIS A 117 -5.55 1.53 31.19
N PRO A 118 -5.64 1.06 29.94
CA PRO A 118 -4.95 -0.15 29.51
C PRO A 118 -3.44 0.03 29.70
N ARG A 119 -2.83 -0.85 30.49
CA ARG A 119 -1.37 -0.93 30.64
C ARG A 119 -0.84 -1.67 29.44
N LEU A 120 -0.32 -0.92 28.49
CA LEU A 120 0.28 -1.48 27.28
C LEU A 120 1.75 -1.75 27.54
N ASP A 121 2.14 -3.00 27.37
CA ASP A 121 3.53 -3.42 27.34
C ASP A 121 3.90 -3.72 25.88
N PHE A 122 4.98 -3.11 25.42
CA PHE A 122 5.51 -3.32 24.07
C PHE A 122 6.80 -4.15 24.10
N GLY A 123 7.28 -4.57 25.27
CA GLY A 123 8.57 -5.24 25.41
C GLY A 123 9.71 -4.43 24.79
N ASP A 124 10.53 -5.10 23.98
CA ASP A 124 11.62 -4.48 23.20
C ASP A 124 11.14 -3.84 21.89
N PHE A 125 9.86 -4.06 21.51
CA PHE A 125 9.31 -3.54 20.27
C PHE A 125 9.14 -2.03 20.35
N ARG A 126 9.78 -1.33 19.42
CA ARG A 126 9.73 0.13 19.39
C ARG A 126 8.36 0.60 18.90
N ALA A 127 7.51 1.05 19.82
CA ALA A 127 6.22 1.67 19.51
C ALA A 127 5.99 2.96 20.31
N TYR A 128 5.15 3.85 19.79
CA TYR A 128 4.68 5.03 20.54
C TYR A 128 3.15 4.99 20.69
N GLN A 129 2.69 5.16 21.92
CA GLN A 129 1.25 5.18 22.23
C GLN A 129 0.71 6.61 22.37
N TYR A 130 -0.54 6.79 21.92
CA TYR A 130 -1.30 8.02 22.05
C TYR A 130 -2.72 7.71 22.56
N LEU A 131 -3.00 8.12 23.80
CA LEU A 131 -4.24 7.83 24.50
C LEU A 131 -5.38 8.77 24.09
N GLY A 132 -6.62 8.33 24.29
CA GLY A 132 -7.82 9.13 24.01
C GLY A 132 -7.97 9.46 22.52
N ALA A 133 -7.43 8.59 21.66
CA ALA A 133 -7.52 8.72 20.23
C ALA A 133 -8.97 8.55 19.76
N ASN A 134 -9.37 9.25 18.70
CA ASN A 134 -10.61 9.02 17.99
C ASN A 134 -10.48 9.47 16.53
N ILE A 135 -11.37 8.93 15.68
CA ILE A 135 -11.52 9.36 14.29
C ILE A 135 -12.42 10.60 14.29
N SER A 136 -11.80 11.79 14.28
CA SER A 136 -12.50 13.05 14.53
C SER A 136 -13.25 13.55 13.30
N TYR A 137 -12.72 13.31 12.10
CA TYR A 137 -13.31 13.75 10.83
C TYR A 137 -12.90 12.84 9.68
N ILE A 138 -13.74 12.74 8.65
CA ILE A 138 -13.48 12.00 7.42
C ILE A 138 -13.57 12.97 6.25
N SER A 139 -12.53 13.03 5.45
CA SER A 139 -12.39 13.92 4.30
C SER A 139 -12.04 13.12 3.05
N PHE A 140 -12.17 13.76 1.90
CA PHE A 140 -11.72 13.19 0.64
C PHE A 140 -10.88 14.22 -0.11
N ASP A 141 -9.68 13.78 -0.49
CA ASP A 141 -8.79 14.53 -1.37
C ASP A 141 -8.69 13.84 -2.74
N LYS A 142 -8.70 14.63 -3.80
CA LYS A 142 -8.73 14.08 -5.18
C LYS A 142 -7.47 13.31 -5.56
N ARG A 143 -6.32 13.59 -4.93
CA ARG A 143 -5.04 12.93 -5.19
C ARG A 143 -4.76 11.84 -4.19
N ARG A 144 -5.14 12.05 -2.93
CA ARG A 144 -4.83 11.17 -1.81
C ARG A 144 -5.98 10.20 -1.50
N GLY A 145 -7.18 10.41 -2.02
CA GLY A 145 -8.35 9.56 -1.78
C GLY A 145 -9.04 9.87 -0.45
N LEU A 146 -9.67 8.86 0.14
CA LEU A 146 -10.37 8.96 1.42
C LEU A 146 -9.35 9.10 2.57
N GLU A 147 -9.50 10.15 3.37
CA GLU A 147 -8.62 10.48 4.48
C GLU A 147 -9.40 10.64 5.78
N MET A 148 -8.73 10.35 6.89
CA MET A 148 -9.31 10.41 8.22
C MET A 148 -8.40 11.21 9.13
N GLN A 149 -9.01 12.10 9.90
CA GLN A 149 -8.32 12.86 10.92
C GLN A 149 -8.36 12.07 12.22
N LEU A 150 -7.18 11.72 12.73
CA LEU A 150 -7.03 11.02 14.00
C LEU A 150 -6.61 12.04 15.04
N SER A 151 -7.47 12.27 16.03
CA SER A 151 -7.21 13.21 17.12
C SER A 151 -6.95 12.45 18.42
N PHE A 152 -5.89 12.80 19.13
CA PHE A 152 -5.45 12.11 20.35
C PHE A 152 -4.89 13.10 21.39
N ALA A 153 -4.68 12.64 22.63
CA ALA A 153 -4.16 13.49 23.69
C ALA A 153 -2.69 13.87 23.42
N GLN A 154 -2.34 15.14 23.64
CA GLN A 154 -0.95 15.58 23.58
C GLN A 154 -0.08 14.81 24.57
N PRO A 155 1.18 14.49 24.22
CA PRO A 155 2.17 13.97 25.16
C PRO A 155 2.22 14.83 26.43
N PRO A 156 2.26 14.24 27.65
CA PRO A 156 2.19 15.00 28.90
C PRO A 156 3.23 16.13 29.00
N ALA A 157 4.44 15.89 28.49
CA ALA A 157 5.51 16.88 28.44
C ALA A 157 5.16 18.15 27.64
N LEU A 158 4.26 18.06 26.65
CA LEU A 158 3.94 19.16 25.73
C LEU A 158 2.70 19.96 26.11
N ARG A 159 1.90 19.47 27.07
CA ARG A 159 0.63 20.12 27.46
C ARG A 159 0.83 21.47 28.13
N LYS A 160 1.97 21.67 28.80
CA LYS A 160 2.35 22.92 29.48
C LYS A 160 3.23 23.82 28.63
N GLU A 161 3.72 23.31 27.50
CA GLU A 161 4.62 24.05 26.61
C GLU A 161 3.87 25.06 25.76
N ARG A 162 4.56 26.16 25.44
CA ARG A 162 4.05 27.19 24.53
C ARG A 162 3.89 26.60 23.11
N PRO A 163 2.96 27.11 22.29
CA PRO A 163 2.72 26.57 20.94
C PRO A 163 3.97 26.49 20.06
N LEU A 164 4.89 27.47 20.17
CA LEU A 164 6.15 27.48 19.42
C LEU A 164 7.12 26.38 19.87
N GLU A 165 7.27 26.16 21.18
CA GLU A 165 8.15 25.09 21.71
C GLU A 165 7.56 23.71 21.42
N ARG A 166 6.23 23.58 21.54
CA ARG A 166 5.50 22.39 21.09
C ARG A 166 5.74 22.09 19.61
N ARG A 167 5.70 23.12 18.76
CA ARG A 167 6.00 23.00 17.33
C ARG A 167 7.43 22.51 17.09
N LYS A 168 8.42 23.14 17.72
CA LYS A 168 9.83 22.71 17.64
C LYS A 168 10.01 21.26 18.07
N TRP A 169 9.36 20.84 19.15
CA TRP A 169 9.43 19.46 19.62
C TRP A 169 8.87 18.49 18.59
N TRP A 170 7.68 18.78 18.04
CA TRP A 170 7.10 17.93 16.99
C TRP A 170 8.03 17.87 15.79
N GLU A 171 8.48 19.02 15.26
CA GLU A 171 9.41 19.13 14.12
C GLU A 171 10.72 18.37 14.34
N ALA A 172 11.29 18.40 15.54
CA ALA A 172 12.46 17.62 15.90
C ALA A 172 12.16 16.12 16.07
N SER A 173 10.94 15.77 16.49
CA SER A 173 10.53 14.38 16.63
C SER A 173 10.34 13.74 15.24
N LYS A 174 11.02 12.62 15.00
CA LYS A 174 10.76 11.75 13.83
C LYS A 174 9.44 10.96 13.94
N ARG A 175 8.57 11.32 14.90
CA ARG A 175 7.30 10.65 15.18
C ARG A 175 6.22 11.07 14.20
N LEU A 176 5.30 10.15 13.91
CA LEU A 176 4.17 10.33 13.00
C LEU A 176 4.63 10.88 11.64
N SER A 177 5.76 10.38 11.15
CA SER A 177 6.29 10.74 9.84
C SER A 177 5.36 10.20 8.75
N GLU A 178 5.29 10.90 7.61
CA GLU A 178 4.48 10.46 6.47
C GLU A 178 4.89 9.05 6.03
N GLY A 179 3.89 8.21 5.75
CA GLY A 179 4.08 6.81 5.36
C GLY A 179 4.26 5.81 6.51
N VAL A 180 4.32 6.25 7.77
CA VAL A 180 4.43 5.33 8.92
C VAL A 180 3.10 4.61 9.19
N LEU A 181 3.18 3.32 9.53
CA LEU A 181 2.05 2.50 9.94
C LEU A 181 1.58 2.86 11.36
N LEU A 182 0.27 2.94 11.52
CA LEU A 182 -0.42 3.15 12.78
C LEU A 182 -1.46 2.05 13.00
N SER A 183 -1.72 1.71 14.26
CA SER A 183 -2.83 0.87 14.69
C SER A 183 -3.76 1.69 15.59
N PHE A 184 -5.05 1.70 15.26
CA PHE A 184 -6.11 2.27 16.10
C PHE A 184 -6.94 1.14 16.70
N ILE A 185 -7.06 1.12 18.02
CA ILE A 185 -7.86 0.14 18.77
C ILE A 185 -8.90 0.90 19.57
N SER A 186 -10.18 0.70 19.29
CA SER A 186 -11.28 1.29 20.06
C SER A 186 -11.56 0.51 21.35
N VAL A 187 -12.03 1.22 22.37
CA VAL A 187 -12.21 0.70 23.72
C VAL A 187 -13.58 0.01 23.92
N ASN A 188 -14.68 0.64 23.51
CA ASN A 188 -16.03 0.14 23.83
C ASN A 188 -16.50 -0.98 22.90
N GLU A 189 -16.25 -0.81 21.61
CA GLU A 189 -16.40 -1.85 20.59
C GLU A 189 -14.98 -2.17 20.18
N VAL A 190 -14.36 -3.21 20.74
CA VAL A 190 -12.95 -3.51 20.47
C VAL A 190 -12.79 -3.86 18.99
N GLN A 191 -12.37 -2.86 18.23
CA GLN A 191 -12.16 -2.89 16.79
C GLN A 191 -10.75 -2.39 16.54
N HIS A 192 -10.09 -3.04 15.61
CA HIS A 192 -8.72 -2.75 15.25
C HIS A 192 -8.65 -2.34 13.78
N LEU A 193 -8.03 -1.20 13.51
CA LEU A 193 -7.85 -0.66 12.17
C LEU A 193 -6.42 -0.18 11.96
N PHE A 194 -5.82 -0.57 10.83
CA PHE A 194 -4.53 -0.06 10.40
C PHE A 194 -4.70 1.23 9.58
N PHE A 195 -3.82 2.20 9.86
CA PHE A 195 -3.74 3.46 9.14
C PHE A 195 -2.31 3.72 8.68
N THR A 196 -2.15 4.48 7.60
CA THR A 196 -0.86 5.05 7.18
C THR A 196 -0.93 6.56 7.30
N VAL A 197 0.06 7.19 7.93
CA VAL A 197 0.13 8.66 8.02
C VAL A 197 0.22 9.25 6.63
N SER A 198 -0.72 10.13 6.27
CA SER A 198 -0.73 10.80 4.97
C SER A 198 -0.29 12.26 5.05
N GLU A 199 -0.53 12.93 6.16
CA GLU A 199 -0.06 14.30 6.33
C GLU A 199 0.17 14.61 7.81
N ARG A 200 1.32 15.25 8.07
CA ARG A 200 1.70 15.73 9.38
C ARG A 200 1.81 17.25 9.34
N ILE A 201 0.89 17.93 10.03
CA ILE A 201 0.84 19.39 10.08
C ILE A 201 1.31 19.86 11.45
N THR A 202 2.33 20.73 11.49
CA THR A 202 2.85 21.36 12.72
C THR A 202 2.55 22.86 12.81
N ASP A 203 1.99 23.45 11.75
CA ASP A 203 1.59 24.85 11.70
C ASP A 203 0.41 25.11 12.65
N THR A 204 0.61 25.98 13.64
CA THR A 204 -0.38 26.31 14.68
C THR A 204 -1.64 26.98 14.13
N SER A 205 -1.57 27.61 12.95
CA SER A 205 -2.72 28.29 12.34
C SER A 205 -3.76 27.33 11.77
N LYS A 206 -3.37 26.08 11.49
CA LYS A 206 -4.23 25.09 10.86
C LYS A 206 -5.03 24.31 11.90
N ALA A 207 -6.36 24.25 11.75
CA ALA A 207 -7.28 23.64 12.72
C ALA A 207 -6.97 22.17 13.09
N HIS A 208 -6.37 21.41 12.16
CA HIS A 208 -6.07 19.98 12.31
C HIS A 208 -4.58 19.71 12.50
N SER A 209 -3.85 20.69 13.03
CA SER A 209 -2.43 20.58 13.33
C SER A 209 -2.16 19.87 14.66
N LEU A 210 -0.97 19.26 14.76
CA LEU A 210 -0.40 18.71 15.99
C LEU A 210 -0.22 19.78 17.09
N THR A 211 -0.24 21.06 16.74
CA THR A 211 0.11 22.16 17.66
C THR A 211 -1.06 23.12 17.95
N HIS A 212 -2.17 23.02 17.20
CA HIS A 212 -3.29 23.96 17.26
C HIS A 212 -4.01 23.97 18.62
N LYS A 213 -4.14 22.81 19.29
CA LYS A 213 -4.75 22.72 20.62
C LYS A 213 -3.74 22.26 21.67
N ASP A 214 -3.90 22.76 22.89
CA ASP A 214 -2.97 22.51 24.00
C ASP A 214 -3.03 21.09 24.55
N TYR A 215 -4.20 20.47 24.48
CA TYR A 215 -4.44 19.13 25.04
C TYR A 215 -4.69 18.06 23.98
N GLN A 216 -4.85 18.46 22.71
CA GLN A 216 -5.21 17.55 21.62
C GLN A 216 -4.31 17.80 20.42
N ALA A 217 -3.78 16.73 19.85
CA ALA A 217 -3.03 16.72 18.61
C ALA A 217 -3.86 16.00 17.53
N THR A 218 -3.72 16.39 16.27
CA THR A 218 -4.42 15.77 15.15
C THR A 218 -3.46 15.50 14.00
N ILE A 219 -3.63 14.35 13.35
CA ILE A 219 -2.95 13.99 12.10
C ILE A 219 -3.97 13.58 11.04
N THR A 220 -3.54 13.58 9.79
CA THR A 220 -4.32 13.02 8.68
C THR A 220 -3.71 11.68 8.27
N ALA A 221 -4.53 10.65 8.21
CA ALA A 221 -4.12 9.29 7.86
C ALA A 221 -5.12 8.63 6.89
N LYS A 222 -4.69 7.58 6.21
CA LYS A 222 -5.53 6.75 5.35
C LYS A 222 -5.64 5.36 5.93
N LEU A 223 -6.76 4.69 5.69
CA LEU A 223 -6.85 3.26 6.00
C LEU A 223 -5.81 2.48 5.17
N ALA A 224 -5.16 1.50 5.80
CA ALA A 224 -4.23 0.62 5.11
C ALA A 224 -4.97 -0.44 4.26
N SER A 225 -6.17 -0.84 4.68
CA SER A 225 -7.09 -1.65 3.88
C SER A 225 -8.25 -0.80 3.38
N HIS A 226 -8.50 -0.85 2.08
CA HIS A 226 -9.59 -0.12 1.42
C HIS A 226 -10.85 -0.98 1.21
N ASP A 227 -10.95 -2.12 1.91
CA ASP A 227 -12.15 -2.97 1.84
C ASP A 227 -13.37 -2.31 2.51
N GLN A 228 -14.56 -2.73 2.06
CA GLN A 228 -15.84 -2.20 2.53
C GLN A 228 -15.96 -2.23 4.06
N MET A 229 -15.63 -3.36 4.67
CA MET A 229 -15.74 -3.57 6.11
C MET A 229 -14.89 -2.57 6.90
N SER A 230 -13.67 -2.29 6.43
CA SER A 230 -12.74 -1.35 7.05
C SER A 230 -13.24 0.09 6.96
N VAL A 231 -13.76 0.51 5.80
CA VAL A 231 -14.34 1.84 5.58
C VAL A 231 -15.59 2.03 6.43
N GLU A 232 -16.46 1.03 6.50
CA GLU A 232 -17.67 1.04 7.31
C GLU A 232 -17.35 1.10 8.80
N ALA A 233 -16.40 0.27 9.28
CA ALA A 233 -15.96 0.28 10.67
C ALA A 233 -15.38 1.65 11.05
N ALA A 234 -14.50 2.22 10.23
CA ALA A 234 -13.91 3.52 10.50
C ALA A 234 -14.95 4.65 10.53
N THR A 235 -15.92 4.62 9.61
CA THR A 235 -17.01 5.60 9.57
C THR A 235 -17.92 5.47 10.79
N ARG A 236 -18.28 4.24 11.17
CA ARG A 236 -19.06 3.96 12.38
C ARG A 236 -18.35 4.44 13.65
N LEU A 237 -17.06 4.18 13.77
CA LEU A 237 -16.23 4.62 14.91
C LEU A 237 -16.14 6.16 14.97
N SER A 238 -16.05 6.83 13.82
CA SER A 238 -16.08 8.29 13.73
C SER A 238 -17.43 8.88 14.15
N TYR A 239 -18.53 8.27 13.69
CA TYR A 239 -19.90 8.65 14.04
C TYR A 239 -20.15 8.53 15.55
N LYS A 240 -19.81 7.37 16.14
CA LYS A 240 -19.95 7.11 17.58
C LYS A 240 -18.96 7.89 18.46
N LYS A 241 -17.97 8.59 17.87
CA LYS A 241 -16.82 9.19 18.59
C LYS A 241 -16.15 8.19 19.53
N ALA A 242 -15.99 6.97 19.04
CA ALA A 242 -15.37 5.90 19.80
C ALA A 242 -13.97 6.34 20.24
N ARG A 243 -13.73 6.25 21.54
CA ARG A 243 -12.40 6.47 22.11
C ARG A 243 -11.56 5.21 21.91
N GLY A 244 -10.28 5.42 21.72
CA GLY A 244 -9.32 4.37 21.46
C GLY A 244 -7.92 4.74 21.88
N VAL A 245 -7.02 3.81 21.63
CA VAL A 245 -5.58 4.02 21.66
C VAL A 245 -5.06 4.01 20.23
N LEU A 246 -4.17 4.96 19.93
CA LEU A 246 -3.44 4.99 18.67
C LEU A 246 -1.99 4.60 18.96
N ILE A 247 -1.48 3.64 18.20
CA ILE A 247 -0.13 3.12 18.31
C ILE A 247 0.59 3.43 17.01
N GLU A 248 1.77 4.00 17.11
CA GLU A 248 2.67 4.24 16.00
C GLU A 248 3.79 3.20 16.01
N PHE A 249 4.15 2.69 14.83
CA PHE A 249 5.25 1.77 14.62
C PHE A 249 6.37 2.44 13.82
N PRO A 250 7.31 3.15 14.48
CA PRO A 250 8.40 3.83 13.80
C PRO A 250 9.21 2.87 12.92
N GLY A 251 9.40 3.23 11.65
CA GLY A 251 10.19 2.45 10.70
C GLY A 251 9.39 1.39 9.94
N VAL A 252 8.17 1.06 10.35
CA VAL A 252 7.27 0.22 9.57
C VAL A 252 6.59 1.08 8.50
N LEU A 253 7.08 0.95 7.26
CA LEU A 253 6.64 1.74 6.11
C LEU A 253 5.95 0.84 5.08
N PRO A 254 4.61 0.81 4.99
CA PRO A 254 3.88 0.01 4.01
C PRO A 254 4.39 0.12 2.57
N ALA A 255 4.82 1.31 2.17
CA ALA A 255 5.34 1.56 0.83
C ALA A 255 6.61 0.75 0.47
N THR A 256 7.31 0.17 1.45
CA THR A 256 8.52 -0.63 1.19
C THR A 256 8.23 -2.11 0.93
N PHE A 257 7.15 -2.66 1.49
CA PHE A 257 6.84 -4.09 1.43
C PHE A 257 5.51 -4.42 0.75
N THR A 258 4.47 -3.57 0.85
CA THR A 258 3.14 -3.85 0.27
C THR A 258 3.21 -4.12 -1.24
N PRO A 259 3.89 -3.28 -2.06
CA PRO A 259 4.02 -3.56 -3.49
C PRO A 259 4.78 -4.86 -3.78
N ILE A 260 5.73 -5.26 -2.92
CA ILE A 260 6.49 -6.50 -3.10
C ILE A 260 5.57 -7.71 -2.87
N LEU A 261 4.84 -7.71 -1.74
CA LEU A 261 3.93 -8.80 -1.38
C LEU A 261 2.78 -8.95 -2.41
N GLU A 262 2.19 -7.83 -2.85
CA GLU A 262 1.15 -7.83 -3.89
C GLU A 262 1.67 -8.39 -5.22
N ASN A 263 2.93 -8.10 -5.58
CA ASN A 263 3.55 -8.65 -6.78
C ASN A 263 3.81 -10.15 -6.68
N LEU A 264 4.22 -10.65 -5.51
CA LEU A 264 4.36 -12.09 -5.29
C LEU A 264 3.00 -12.79 -5.44
N GLN A 265 1.93 -12.19 -4.93
CA GLN A 265 0.56 -12.69 -5.16
C GLN A 265 0.18 -12.65 -6.64
N ASP A 266 0.51 -11.57 -7.37
CA ASP A 266 0.27 -11.48 -8.81
C ASP A 266 1.04 -12.55 -9.60
N MET A 267 2.31 -12.78 -9.25
CA MET A 267 3.14 -13.82 -9.84
C MET A 267 2.56 -15.22 -9.58
N GLN A 268 2.04 -15.48 -8.38
CA GLN A 268 1.39 -16.73 -8.03
C GLN A 268 0.06 -16.94 -8.76
N ARG A 269 -0.73 -15.87 -8.90
CA ARG A 269 -2.02 -15.89 -9.63
C ARG A 269 -1.83 -16.33 -11.09
N HIS A 270 -0.72 -15.93 -11.70
CA HIS A 270 -0.39 -16.24 -13.09
C HIS A 270 0.61 -17.40 -13.25
N SER A 271 1.03 -18.03 -12.15
CA SER A 271 2.08 -19.07 -12.12
C SER A 271 3.32 -18.68 -12.93
N ARG A 272 3.76 -17.41 -12.82
CA ARG A 272 4.84 -16.84 -13.65
C ARG A 272 5.99 -16.33 -12.78
N LEU A 273 7.11 -17.03 -12.84
CA LEU A 273 8.38 -16.60 -12.27
C LEU A 273 9.34 -16.17 -13.39
N PRO A 274 9.64 -14.86 -13.54
CA PRO A 274 10.70 -14.40 -14.42
C PRO A 274 12.02 -15.08 -14.06
N PHE A 275 12.84 -15.41 -15.06
CA PHE A 275 14.13 -16.08 -14.86
C PHE A 275 14.06 -17.42 -14.12
N ARG A 276 12.91 -18.12 -14.17
CA ARG A 276 12.71 -19.42 -13.52
C ARG A 276 13.89 -20.37 -13.69
N GLN A 277 14.42 -20.50 -14.90
CA GLN A 277 15.57 -21.38 -15.22
C GLN A 277 16.84 -21.09 -14.41
N TRP A 278 17.01 -19.88 -13.87
CA TRP A 278 18.16 -19.47 -13.08
C TRP A 278 17.85 -19.33 -11.59
N ILE A 279 16.59 -19.09 -11.22
CA ILE A 279 16.14 -18.98 -9.83
C ILE A 279 15.82 -20.35 -9.24
N VAL A 280 15.17 -21.20 -10.03
CA VAL A 280 14.71 -22.54 -9.63
C VAL A 280 15.04 -23.52 -10.77
N PRO A 281 16.32 -23.92 -10.91
CA PRO A 281 16.78 -24.78 -12.00
C PRO A 281 16.21 -26.20 -11.86
N ASP A 282 15.79 -26.80 -12.99
CA ASP A 282 15.22 -28.15 -12.99
C ASP A 282 16.27 -29.20 -12.61
N ARG A 283 15.94 -30.02 -11.61
CA ARG A 283 16.81 -31.05 -11.02
C ARG A 283 17.27 -32.14 -11.99
N ILE A 284 16.63 -32.28 -13.16
CA ILE A 284 17.02 -33.25 -14.19
C ILE A 284 18.47 -32.99 -14.66
N SER A 285 18.97 -31.77 -14.46
CA SER A 285 20.36 -31.40 -14.75
C SER A 285 21.39 -31.86 -13.70
N ALA A 286 20.95 -32.30 -12.50
CA ALA A 286 21.83 -32.55 -11.35
C ALA A 286 22.53 -33.91 -11.35
N ILE A 287 22.17 -34.84 -12.25
CA ILE A 287 22.90 -36.11 -12.44
C ILE A 287 24.23 -35.85 -13.22
N GLN A 288 24.35 -34.71 -13.90
CA GLN A 288 25.63 -34.20 -14.36
C GLN A 288 26.14 -33.21 -13.30
N GLN A 289 27.25 -33.56 -12.65
CA GLN A 289 28.03 -32.69 -11.76
C GLN A 289 27.85 -31.21 -12.10
N VAL A 290 27.47 -30.41 -11.10
CA VAL A 290 27.50 -28.93 -11.01
C VAL A 290 28.13 -28.27 -12.25
N LYS A 291 27.41 -28.25 -13.37
CA LYS A 291 27.74 -27.35 -14.47
C LYS A 291 27.20 -26.03 -14.01
N ASP A 292 28.11 -25.13 -13.62
CA ASP A 292 27.84 -23.73 -13.35
C ASP A 292 26.69 -23.25 -14.22
N ILE A 293 25.59 -22.83 -13.60
CA ILE A 293 24.45 -22.25 -14.31
C ILE A 293 24.99 -21.05 -15.08
N SER A 294 25.23 -21.22 -16.37
CA SER A 294 25.85 -20.20 -17.21
C SER A 294 24.80 -19.13 -17.52
N ILE A 295 24.88 -18.02 -16.77
CA ILE A 295 24.08 -16.83 -17.03
C ILE A 295 24.84 -16.01 -18.07
N PRO A 296 24.28 -15.78 -19.27
CA PRO A 296 24.98 -15.02 -20.29
C PRO A 296 25.05 -13.53 -19.90
N PRO A 297 26.14 -12.81 -20.22
CA PRO A 297 26.28 -11.40 -19.89
C PRO A 297 25.13 -10.53 -20.43
N PRO A 298 24.89 -9.32 -19.90
CA PRO A 298 23.92 -8.39 -20.45
C PRO A 298 24.12 -8.12 -21.94
N LEU A 299 23.03 -7.86 -22.68
CA LEU A 299 23.11 -7.65 -24.14
C LEU A 299 24.12 -6.56 -24.55
N TYR A 300 24.21 -5.46 -23.80
CA TYR A 300 25.16 -4.38 -24.06
C TYR A 300 26.63 -4.81 -23.83
N ALA A 301 26.87 -5.82 -22.99
CA ALA A 301 28.19 -6.35 -22.69
C ALA A 301 28.63 -7.43 -23.71
N ARG A 302 27.72 -7.89 -24.58
CA ARG A 302 28.04 -8.90 -25.62
C ARG A 302 28.69 -8.31 -26.88
N HIS A 303 28.97 -7.01 -26.92
CA HIS A 303 29.63 -6.38 -28.05
C HIS A 303 31.10 -6.78 -28.14
N ARG A 304 31.60 -7.02 -29.36
CA ARG A 304 33.02 -7.36 -29.57
C ARG A 304 33.92 -6.26 -29.05
N GLY A 305 34.88 -6.62 -28.18
CA GLY A 305 35.83 -5.69 -27.57
C GLY A 305 35.26 -4.87 -26.42
N PHE A 306 34.08 -5.21 -25.91
CA PHE A 306 33.57 -4.62 -24.68
C PHE A 306 34.31 -5.20 -23.48
N ALA A 307 34.76 -4.33 -22.57
CA ALA A 307 35.33 -4.70 -21.29
C ALA A 307 34.87 -3.70 -20.22
N PHE A 308 34.62 -4.19 -19.00
CA PHE A 308 34.26 -3.36 -17.86
C PHE A 308 35.50 -2.66 -17.32
N ALA A 309 35.57 -1.33 -17.42
CA ALA A 309 36.66 -0.56 -16.82
C ALA A 309 36.45 -0.43 -15.30
N LEU A 310 37.44 -0.85 -14.52
CA LEU A 310 37.35 -0.89 -13.05
C LEU A 310 38.05 0.28 -12.34
N GLU A 311 38.64 1.22 -13.10
CA GLU A 311 39.25 2.45 -12.59
C GLU A 311 38.48 3.14 -11.44
N PRO A 312 37.13 3.20 -11.45
CA PRO A 312 36.37 3.91 -10.41
C PRO A 312 36.33 3.26 -9.03
N ILE A 313 36.60 1.94 -8.95
CA ILE A 313 36.64 1.17 -7.69
C ILE A 313 38.07 0.88 -7.24
N MET A 314 39.06 1.35 -8.00
CA MET A 314 40.46 1.23 -7.61
C MET A 314 40.75 2.18 -6.45
N SER A 315 41.51 1.68 -5.48
CA SER A 315 41.93 2.48 -4.34
C SER A 315 42.86 3.59 -4.82
N ARG A 316 42.58 4.85 -4.45
CA ARG A 316 43.34 6.04 -4.91
C ARG A 316 44.76 6.11 -4.35
N ASP A 317 45.04 5.31 -3.32
CA ASP A 317 46.30 5.31 -2.58
C ASP A 317 47.29 4.23 -3.09
N LYS A 318 46.90 3.41 -4.07
CA LYS A 318 47.74 2.35 -4.65
C LYS A 318 48.30 2.80 -6.02
N LEU A 319 49.54 2.38 -6.34
CA LEU A 319 50.32 2.80 -7.54
C LEU A 319 49.48 2.73 -8.84
N PRO A 320 49.66 3.67 -9.79
CA PRO A 320 48.89 3.71 -11.02
C PRO A 320 49.31 2.54 -11.93
N VAL A 321 48.53 1.47 -11.90
CA VAL A 321 48.61 0.38 -12.87
C VAL A 321 47.72 0.72 -14.07
N ASP A 322 48.11 0.25 -15.26
CA ASP A 322 47.30 0.33 -16.48
C ASP A 322 45.84 -0.06 -16.19
N SER A 323 44.91 0.69 -16.79
CA SER A 323 43.46 0.55 -16.60
C SER A 323 43.02 -0.91 -16.61
N ILE A 324 42.60 -1.44 -15.46
CA ILE A 324 42.17 -2.83 -15.39
C ILE A 324 40.77 -2.93 -16.00
N SER A 325 40.63 -3.87 -16.93
CA SER A 325 39.37 -4.13 -17.59
C SER A 325 39.00 -5.61 -17.52
N ILE A 326 37.73 -5.91 -17.29
CA ILE A 326 37.21 -7.28 -17.26
C ILE A 326 36.44 -7.57 -18.54
N ASP A 327 36.81 -8.63 -19.23
CA ASP A 327 35.99 -9.21 -20.30
C ASP A 327 34.73 -9.87 -19.69
N PRO A 328 33.52 -9.53 -20.14
CA PRO A 328 32.28 -10.15 -19.70
C PRO A 328 32.22 -11.68 -19.89
N ALA A 329 33.04 -12.25 -20.77
CA ALA A 329 33.13 -13.69 -21.00
C ALA A 329 34.05 -14.43 -20.01
N THR A 330 34.78 -13.70 -19.14
CA THR A 330 35.65 -14.29 -18.13
C THR A 330 34.84 -15.03 -17.06
N SER A 331 35.37 -16.14 -16.54
CA SER A 331 34.72 -16.88 -15.46
C SER A 331 34.72 -16.06 -14.16
N ALA A 332 33.58 -16.02 -13.47
CA ALA A 332 33.45 -15.31 -12.20
C ALA A 332 34.33 -15.90 -11.07
N ASN A 333 34.79 -17.14 -11.22
CA ASN A 333 35.63 -17.87 -10.27
C ASN A 333 37.11 -17.90 -10.66
N ASP A 334 37.59 -17.02 -11.55
CA ASP A 334 39.02 -16.98 -11.89
C ASP A 334 39.86 -16.49 -10.69
N PRO A 335 40.70 -17.36 -10.08
CA PRO A 335 41.47 -17.01 -8.89
C PRO A 335 42.49 -15.91 -9.16
N THR A 336 43.04 -15.83 -10.38
CA THR A 336 44.06 -14.83 -10.73
C THR A 336 43.48 -13.42 -10.80
N LEU A 337 42.24 -13.32 -11.29
CA LEU A 337 41.48 -12.08 -11.31
C LEU A 337 41.09 -11.64 -9.89
N ILE A 338 40.68 -12.59 -9.05
CA ILE A 338 40.31 -12.35 -7.64
C ILE A 338 41.50 -11.80 -6.85
N ASP A 339 42.67 -12.45 -6.94
CA ASP A 339 43.86 -12.05 -6.18
C ASP A 339 44.39 -10.68 -6.66
N THR A 340 44.31 -10.39 -7.96
CA THR A 340 44.69 -9.09 -8.54
C THR A 340 43.78 -7.95 -8.04
N MET A 341 42.49 -8.23 -7.90
CA MET A 341 41.48 -7.25 -7.48
C MET A 341 41.50 -6.98 -5.97
N GLU A 342 41.74 -8.00 -5.15
CA GLU A 342 41.98 -7.85 -3.72
C GLU A 342 43.22 -6.98 -3.45
N ALA A 343 44.27 -7.13 -4.27
CA ALA A 343 45.46 -6.30 -4.17
C ALA A 343 45.21 -4.83 -4.57
N GLN A 344 44.28 -4.55 -5.48
CA GLN A 344 44.13 -3.24 -6.14
C GLN A 344 42.87 -2.44 -5.73
N THR A 345 41.90 -3.08 -5.09
CA THR A 345 40.70 -2.43 -4.52
C THR A 345 40.77 -2.41 -2.99
N ASP A 346 39.82 -1.74 -2.35
CA ASP A 346 39.62 -1.80 -0.89
C ASP A 346 38.59 -2.88 -0.48
N LEU A 347 38.21 -3.74 -1.42
CA LEU A 347 37.19 -4.77 -1.24
C LEU A 347 37.84 -6.09 -0.82
N ASP A 348 37.25 -6.76 0.17
CA ASP A 348 37.69 -8.10 0.56
C ASP A 348 37.32 -9.16 -0.50
N ARG A 349 37.94 -10.34 -0.40
CA ARG A 349 37.74 -11.47 -1.32
C ARG A 349 36.28 -11.88 -1.47
N GLY A 350 35.47 -11.82 -0.41
CA GLY A 350 34.05 -12.19 -0.43
C GLY A 350 33.20 -11.13 -1.14
N GLN A 351 33.46 -9.85 -0.87
CA GLN A 351 32.85 -8.71 -1.53
C GLN A 351 33.17 -8.69 -3.03
N TRP A 352 34.43 -8.96 -3.40
CA TRP A 352 34.84 -9.03 -4.79
C TRP A 352 34.22 -10.21 -5.53
N THR A 353 34.25 -11.43 -4.95
CA THR A 353 33.66 -12.61 -5.59
C THR A 353 32.17 -12.39 -5.87
N THR A 354 31.45 -11.79 -4.93
CA THR A 354 30.04 -11.41 -5.08
C THR A 354 29.84 -10.36 -6.17
N ARG A 355 30.66 -9.29 -6.18
CA ARG A 355 30.60 -8.22 -7.19
C ARG A 355 30.98 -8.70 -8.59
N ASN A 356 31.98 -9.55 -8.74
CA ASN A 356 32.41 -10.10 -10.02
C ASN A 356 31.28 -10.94 -10.63
N TRP A 357 30.65 -11.80 -9.82
CA TRP A 357 29.44 -12.52 -10.21
C TRP A 357 28.32 -11.57 -10.64
N GLN A 358 28.08 -10.48 -9.91
CA GLN A 358 27.04 -9.49 -10.24
C GLN A 358 27.33 -8.75 -11.57
N ILE A 359 28.59 -8.32 -11.79
CA ILE A 359 29.02 -7.59 -12.99
C ILE A 359 28.93 -8.48 -14.23
N LEU A 360 29.43 -9.71 -14.15
CA LEU A 360 29.45 -10.66 -15.27
C LEU A 360 28.06 -11.21 -15.61
N SER A 361 27.21 -11.43 -14.59
CA SER A 361 25.83 -11.93 -14.78
C SER A 361 24.79 -10.83 -14.99
N GLY A 362 25.14 -9.55 -14.76
CA GLY A 362 24.21 -8.42 -14.91
C GLY A 362 23.12 -8.34 -13.85
N ARG A 363 23.33 -8.89 -12.64
CA ARG A 363 22.35 -8.82 -11.54
C ARG A 363 22.27 -7.41 -10.92
N PRO A 364 21.11 -7.02 -10.37
CA PRO A 364 20.98 -5.76 -9.63
C PRO A 364 21.90 -5.73 -8.40
N VAL A 365 22.43 -4.54 -8.11
CA VAL A 365 23.33 -4.27 -6.97
C VAL A 365 22.47 -4.05 -5.72
N ASP A 366 22.61 -4.90 -4.71
CA ASP A 366 22.01 -4.62 -3.38
C ASP A 366 22.78 -3.50 -2.68
N GLU A 367 22.02 -2.65 -1.99
CA GLU A 367 22.40 -1.34 -1.48
C GLU A 367 23.57 -1.39 -0.49
N GLY A 368 24.75 -0.95 -0.94
CA GLY A 368 25.86 -0.50 -0.12
C GLY A 368 26.33 0.88 -0.59
N PRO A 369 26.91 1.73 0.29
CA PRO A 369 27.33 3.09 -0.03
C PRO A 369 28.33 3.18 -1.20
N ASP A 370 29.04 2.09 -1.50
CA ASP A 370 30.02 2.01 -2.58
C ASP A 370 29.41 1.65 -3.96
N ALA A 371 28.13 1.28 -4.02
CA ALA A 371 27.41 1.02 -5.28
C ALA A 371 27.28 2.29 -6.14
N LEU A 372 27.17 3.45 -5.47
CA LEU A 372 27.07 4.77 -6.11
C LEU A 372 28.36 5.20 -6.82
N GLN A 373 29.52 4.65 -6.41
CA GLN A 373 30.82 4.96 -7.02
C GLN A 373 31.02 4.25 -8.37
N ILE A 374 30.42 3.07 -8.58
CA ILE A 374 30.49 2.34 -9.85
C ILE A 374 29.60 3.00 -10.90
N GLU A 375 28.36 3.35 -10.57
CA GLU A 375 27.50 4.15 -11.47
C GLU A 375 28.12 5.54 -11.76
N GLY A 376 28.78 6.14 -10.76
CA GLY A 376 29.57 7.37 -10.91
C GLY A 376 30.85 7.19 -11.74
N GLY A 377 31.31 5.95 -11.87
CA GLY A 377 32.54 5.54 -12.50
C GLY A 377 32.43 5.16 -13.98
N PHE A 378 31.29 4.58 -14.38
CA PHE A 378 30.89 4.43 -15.79
C PHE A 378 30.80 5.79 -16.52
N ARG A 379 30.91 6.91 -15.80
CA ARG A 379 30.53 8.27 -16.19
C ARG A 379 31.67 9.17 -16.68
N THR A 380 32.94 8.81 -16.46
CA THR A 380 34.06 9.75 -16.72
C THR A 380 34.63 9.73 -18.14
N ARG A 381 34.17 8.86 -19.06
CA ARG A 381 34.57 8.93 -20.48
C ARG A 381 33.38 8.79 -21.42
N ARG A 382 32.79 9.95 -21.77
CA ARG A 382 31.81 10.18 -22.86
C ARG A 382 32.28 9.77 -24.28
N GLY A 383 33.34 8.97 -24.42
CA GLY A 383 33.98 8.65 -25.71
C GLY A 383 33.93 7.18 -26.16
N CYS A 384 33.78 6.21 -25.26
CA CYS A 384 34.12 4.82 -25.61
C CYS A 384 32.96 3.82 -25.64
N ILE A 385 31.77 4.15 -25.12
CA ILE A 385 30.64 3.22 -25.13
C ILE A 385 29.43 3.96 -25.68
N GLY A 386 28.92 3.52 -26.84
CA GLY A 386 27.86 4.19 -27.60
C GLY A 386 26.49 4.23 -26.94
N ILE A 387 26.39 4.11 -25.60
CA ILE A 387 25.15 4.14 -24.83
C ILE A 387 24.71 5.60 -24.68
N ARG A 388 23.58 5.95 -25.31
CA ARG A 388 23.09 7.34 -25.34
C ARG A 388 21.86 7.57 -24.47
N LYS A 389 21.04 6.53 -24.23
CA LYS A 389 19.76 6.64 -23.52
C LYS A 389 19.77 5.80 -22.24
N ILE A 390 20.03 6.44 -21.10
CA ILE A 390 19.98 5.82 -19.77
C ILE A 390 18.77 6.38 -19.01
N VAL A 391 17.97 5.51 -18.41
CA VAL A 391 16.84 5.91 -17.58
C VAL A 391 17.01 5.34 -16.17
N HIS A 392 16.77 6.16 -15.15
CA HIS A 392 16.86 5.78 -13.75
C HIS A 392 15.49 5.85 -13.07
N ILE A 393 15.13 4.79 -12.34
CA ILE A 393 13.90 4.65 -11.56
C ILE A 393 14.31 4.52 -10.08
N GLY A 394 14.37 5.67 -9.40
CA GLY A 394 14.71 5.77 -7.98
C GLY A 394 14.28 7.12 -7.42
N GLY A 395 13.87 7.13 -6.15
CA GLY A 395 13.32 8.32 -5.49
C GLY A 395 14.35 9.22 -4.81
N GLN A 396 15.55 8.73 -4.52
CA GLN A 396 16.49 9.37 -3.59
C GLN A 396 17.95 9.40 -4.08
N SER A 397 18.18 9.49 -5.39
CA SER A 397 19.56 9.71 -5.85
C SER A 397 20.03 11.12 -5.48
N GLN A 398 21.06 11.23 -4.62
CA GLN A 398 21.70 12.51 -4.29
C GLN A 398 22.62 13.01 -5.40
N SER A 399 22.79 12.25 -6.48
CA SER A 399 23.63 12.62 -7.60
C SER A 399 22.90 13.54 -8.56
N ARG A 400 23.35 14.80 -8.65
CA ARG A 400 22.84 15.79 -9.63
C ARG A 400 22.93 15.29 -11.08
N LEU A 401 23.86 14.38 -11.37
CA LEU A 401 24.03 13.78 -12.70
C LEU A 401 22.91 12.77 -13.05
N LEU A 402 22.29 12.12 -12.05
CA LEU A 402 21.18 11.17 -12.25
C LEU A 402 19.82 11.87 -12.36
N GLU A 403 19.74 13.15 -11.99
CA GLU A 403 18.49 13.89 -11.94
C GLU A 403 17.85 14.01 -13.33
N ASP A 404 18.65 14.29 -14.37
CA ASP A 404 18.17 14.46 -15.75
C ASP A 404 17.88 13.13 -16.46
N HIS A 405 18.29 12.02 -15.86
CA HIS A 405 18.02 10.66 -16.34
C HIS A 405 16.87 10.01 -15.57
N ASN A 406 16.30 10.72 -14.57
CA ASN A 406 15.19 10.20 -13.80
C ASN A 406 13.95 10.08 -14.68
N LEU A 407 13.31 8.91 -14.68
CA LEU A 407 12.11 8.63 -15.47
C LEU A 407 11.06 9.75 -15.34
N ARG A 408 10.87 10.31 -14.14
CA ARG A 408 9.90 11.39 -13.92
C ARG A 408 10.18 12.65 -14.72
N LYS A 409 11.45 13.00 -14.92
CA LYS A 409 11.83 14.19 -15.71
C LYS A 409 11.77 13.87 -17.20
N VAL A 410 12.28 12.70 -17.59
CA VAL A 410 12.31 12.28 -18.99
C VAL A 410 10.89 12.13 -19.55
N SER A 411 9.96 11.55 -18.79
CA SER A 411 8.57 11.39 -19.23
C SER A 411 7.74 12.67 -19.24
N GLN A 412 8.17 13.73 -18.55
CA GLN A 412 7.56 15.05 -18.66
C GLN A 412 7.90 15.74 -19.98
N ALA A 413 9.10 15.47 -20.54
CA ALA A 413 9.52 16.02 -21.81
C ALA A 413 8.91 15.28 -23.02
N GLU A 414 8.49 14.02 -22.82
CA GLU A 414 7.82 13.26 -23.88
C GLU A 414 6.39 13.78 -24.17
N PRO A 415 6.06 14.08 -25.44
CA PRO A 415 4.73 14.50 -25.80
C PRO A 415 3.72 13.38 -25.60
N LYS A 416 2.54 13.74 -25.08
CA LYS A 416 1.38 12.86 -25.01
C LYS A 416 0.68 12.84 -26.36
N THR A 417 0.08 11.70 -26.69
CA THR A 417 -0.76 11.60 -27.89
C THR A 417 -2.06 12.39 -27.69
N ARG A 418 -2.74 12.71 -28.81
CA ARG A 418 -4.02 13.43 -28.76
C ARG A 418 -5.09 12.62 -28.00
N SER A 419 -5.12 11.30 -28.20
CA SER A 419 -6.04 10.40 -27.48
C SER A 419 -5.72 10.35 -25.99
N GLU A 420 -4.46 10.27 -25.58
CA GLU A 420 -4.07 10.30 -24.16
C GLU A 420 -4.45 11.62 -23.48
N THR A 421 -4.24 12.73 -24.18
CA THR A 421 -4.60 14.06 -23.67
C THR A 421 -6.11 14.17 -23.48
N TYR A 422 -6.88 13.69 -24.45
CA TYR A 422 -8.34 13.64 -24.37
C TYR A 422 -8.81 12.72 -23.23
N LEU A 423 -8.27 11.50 -23.13
CA LEU A 423 -8.62 10.55 -22.08
C LEU A 423 -8.29 11.10 -20.69
N LEU A 424 -7.12 11.71 -20.50
CA LEU A 424 -6.76 12.36 -19.23
C LEU A 424 -7.73 13.48 -18.87
N ALA A 425 -8.11 14.32 -19.85
CA ALA A 425 -9.08 15.39 -19.61
C ALA A 425 -10.43 14.84 -19.13
N THR A 426 -10.96 13.83 -19.83
CA THR A 426 -12.20 13.14 -19.45
C THR A 426 -12.11 12.50 -18.07
N GLN A 427 -11.01 11.83 -17.76
CA GLN A 427 -10.83 11.17 -16.45
C GLN A 427 -10.69 12.19 -15.30
N TYR A 428 -10.01 13.31 -15.52
CA TYR A 428 -9.94 14.38 -14.51
C TYR A 428 -11.30 15.06 -14.30
N GLU A 429 -12.08 15.26 -15.37
CA GLU A 429 -13.45 15.79 -15.25
C GLU A 429 -14.36 14.86 -14.46
N ALA A 430 -14.30 13.55 -14.74
CA ALA A 430 -15.01 12.53 -13.98
C ALA A 430 -14.61 12.54 -12.49
N LEU A 431 -13.29 12.59 -12.22
CA LEU A 431 -12.77 12.67 -10.85
C LEU A 431 -13.24 13.93 -10.11
N ASP A 432 -13.32 15.07 -10.78
CA ASP A 432 -13.84 16.31 -10.19
C ASP A 432 -15.35 16.21 -9.89
N LEU A 433 -16.14 15.55 -10.75
CA LEU A 433 -17.56 15.29 -10.51
C LEU A 433 -17.76 14.35 -9.31
N ASP A 434 -17.02 13.25 -9.26
CA ASP A 434 -17.12 12.29 -8.16
C ASP A 434 -16.63 12.87 -6.85
N THR A 435 -15.58 13.69 -6.87
CA THR A 435 -15.13 14.45 -5.67
C THR A 435 -16.26 15.31 -5.10
N LYS A 436 -17.05 15.98 -5.94
CA LYS A 436 -18.21 16.78 -5.48
C LYS A 436 -19.28 15.89 -4.84
N ARG A 437 -19.57 14.72 -5.43
CA ARG A 437 -20.53 13.74 -4.90
C ARG A 437 -20.08 13.16 -3.57
N ILE A 438 -18.82 12.74 -3.46
CA ILE A 438 -18.21 12.22 -2.23
C ILE A 438 -18.29 13.26 -1.12
N ARG A 439 -17.94 14.52 -1.40
CA ARG A 439 -18.08 15.62 -0.42
C ARG A 439 -19.53 15.81 0.02
N GLY A 440 -20.49 15.62 -0.88
CA GLY A 440 -21.92 15.61 -0.54
C GLY A 440 -22.30 14.46 0.40
N CYS A 441 -21.82 13.24 0.15
CA CYS A 441 -22.03 12.08 1.01
C CYS A 441 -21.42 12.29 2.40
N LEU A 442 -20.16 12.73 2.45
CA LEU A 442 -19.47 13.10 3.69
C LEU A 442 -20.23 14.21 4.43
N GLY A 443 -20.75 15.21 3.72
CA GLY A 443 -21.58 16.25 4.30
C GLY A 443 -22.84 15.70 4.99
N ARG A 444 -23.49 14.70 4.40
CA ARG A 444 -24.62 13.98 5.02
C ARG A 444 -24.17 13.19 6.25
N LEU A 445 -23.10 12.40 6.15
CA LEU A 445 -22.54 11.63 7.27
C LEU A 445 -22.18 12.53 8.46
N HIS A 446 -21.52 13.66 8.20
CA HIS A 446 -21.16 14.65 9.22
C HIS A 446 -22.38 15.43 9.74
N GLY A 447 -23.39 15.65 8.91
CA GLY A 447 -24.62 16.36 9.27
C GLY A 447 -25.48 15.56 10.25
N VAL A 448 -25.68 14.27 9.95
CA VAL A 448 -26.40 13.32 10.82
C VAL A 448 -25.71 13.19 12.19
N ARG A 449 -24.38 13.27 12.22
CA ARG A 449 -23.58 13.31 13.46
C ARG A 449 -23.77 14.59 14.29
N LYS A 450 -24.01 15.74 13.67
CA LYS A 450 -23.97 17.05 14.34
C LYS A 450 -25.29 17.40 15.01
N ASP A 451 -26.41 17.13 14.36
CA ASP A 451 -27.75 17.49 14.85
C ASP A 451 -28.83 16.59 14.22
N GLU A 452 -29.78 16.11 15.04
CA GLU A 452 -31.05 15.47 14.62
C GLU A 452 -32.05 16.49 14.04
N LYS A 453 -31.58 17.34 13.12
CA LYS A 453 -32.37 18.41 12.50
C LYS A 453 -32.90 17.99 11.15
N TRP A 454 -33.95 18.68 10.72
CA TRP A 454 -34.54 18.49 9.40
C TRP A 454 -33.51 18.49 8.27
N ARG A 455 -32.55 19.42 8.29
CA ARG A 455 -31.51 19.53 7.24
C ARG A 455 -30.70 18.24 7.05
N SER A 456 -30.52 17.45 8.10
CA SER A 456 -29.75 16.20 8.08
C SER A 456 -30.59 15.03 7.55
N LEU A 457 -31.90 15.01 7.84
CA LEU A 457 -32.79 13.88 7.55
C LEU A 457 -33.72 14.10 6.35
N GLN A 458 -33.90 15.34 5.89
CA GLN A 458 -34.84 15.68 4.82
C GLN A 458 -34.61 14.85 3.56
N TYR A 459 -33.35 14.67 3.16
CA TYR A 459 -33.01 13.88 1.97
C TYR A 459 -33.45 12.41 2.14
N HIS A 460 -33.14 11.80 3.29
CA HIS A 460 -33.54 10.42 3.60
C HIS A 460 -35.07 10.26 3.64
N LEU A 461 -35.75 11.14 4.38
CA LEU A 461 -37.21 11.12 4.50
C LEU A 461 -37.88 11.31 3.15
N ARG A 462 -37.37 12.19 2.28
CA ARG A 462 -37.94 12.42 0.95
C ARG A 462 -37.84 11.17 0.07
N GLN A 463 -36.72 10.45 0.13
CA GLN A 463 -36.47 9.29 -0.72
C GLN A 463 -37.20 8.05 -0.21
N ASN A 464 -37.12 7.77 1.10
CA ASN A 464 -37.58 6.50 1.68
C ASN A 464 -38.96 6.60 2.35
N TYR A 465 -39.38 7.80 2.77
CA TYR A 465 -40.65 8.03 3.47
C TYR A 465 -41.42 9.26 2.92
N PRO A 466 -41.72 9.32 1.61
CA PRO A 466 -42.27 10.52 0.97
C PRO A 466 -43.58 11.01 1.62
N HIS A 467 -44.43 10.09 2.08
CA HIS A 467 -45.67 10.43 2.80
C HIS A 467 -45.42 11.10 4.14
N ILE A 468 -44.40 10.69 4.89
CA ILE A 468 -44.03 11.28 6.17
C ILE A 468 -43.33 12.63 5.93
N HIS A 469 -42.43 12.69 4.95
CA HIS A 469 -41.79 13.94 4.53
C HIS A 469 -42.83 15.01 4.14
N ALA A 470 -43.88 14.63 3.40
CA ALA A 470 -44.94 15.53 2.97
C ALA A 470 -45.80 16.10 4.10
N GLN A 471 -45.74 15.54 5.31
CA GLN A 471 -46.46 16.07 6.48
C GLN A 471 -45.70 17.24 7.15
N PHE A 472 -44.40 17.40 6.90
CA PHE A 472 -43.57 18.47 7.45
C PHE A 472 -43.43 19.68 6.51
N ARG A 473 -44.50 20.09 5.81
CA ARG A 473 -44.47 21.23 4.87
C ARG A 473 -44.24 22.55 5.61
N GLN A 474 -43.37 23.39 5.07
CA GLN A 474 -43.16 24.76 5.55
C GLN A 474 -44.18 25.76 5.01
N ILE A 475 -44.84 25.40 3.90
CA ILE A 475 -45.84 26.24 3.27
C ILE A 475 -47.21 25.63 3.59
N ASP A 476 -48.07 26.42 4.22
CA ASP A 476 -49.44 25.99 4.52
C ASP A 476 -50.31 25.92 3.25
N GLU A 477 -51.54 25.43 3.38
CA GLU A 477 -52.48 25.33 2.26
C GLU A 477 -52.88 26.69 1.66
N LYS A 478 -52.56 27.78 2.35
CA LYS A 478 -52.84 29.16 1.94
C LYS A 478 -51.61 29.86 1.34
N GLY A 479 -50.49 29.15 1.18
CA GLY A 479 -49.28 29.68 0.57
C GLY A 479 -48.39 30.50 1.50
N PHE A 480 -48.64 30.50 2.81
CA PHE A 480 -47.79 31.21 3.77
C PHE A 480 -46.61 30.33 4.19
N GLU A 481 -45.40 30.89 4.09
CA GLU A 481 -44.16 30.25 4.55
C GLU A 481 -43.97 30.45 6.05
N LEU A 482 -43.74 29.35 6.77
CA LEU A 482 -43.53 29.35 8.21
C LEU A 482 -42.10 29.83 8.52
N VAL A 483 -42.00 31.05 9.06
CA VAL A 483 -40.72 31.70 9.38
C VAL A 483 -40.20 31.19 10.74
N GLY A 484 -39.00 30.60 10.77
CA GLY A 484 -38.35 30.16 12.02
C GLY A 484 -37.74 28.75 11.95
N ARG A 485 -37.89 27.98 13.05
CA ARG A 485 -37.44 26.57 13.10
C ARG A 485 -38.35 25.71 12.22
N HIS A 486 -37.79 24.68 11.58
CA HIS A 486 -38.56 23.80 10.70
C HIS A 486 -39.67 23.07 11.47
N PRO A 487 -40.85 22.80 10.89
CA PRO A 487 -41.93 22.04 11.54
C PRO A 487 -41.47 20.70 12.15
N PHE A 488 -40.55 20.02 11.49
CA PHE A 488 -39.89 18.82 12.02
C PHE A 488 -39.10 19.08 13.31
N ASP A 489 -38.30 20.15 13.34
CA ASP A 489 -37.48 20.50 14.51
C ASP A 489 -38.37 20.89 15.70
N LEU A 490 -39.52 21.53 15.43
CA LEU A 490 -40.53 21.84 16.43
C LEU A 490 -41.24 20.57 16.94
N TRP A 491 -41.62 19.67 16.03
CA TRP A 491 -42.22 18.38 16.35
C TRP A 491 -41.32 17.51 17.23
N LEU A 492 -40.01 17.54 16.99
CA LEU A 492 -39.01 16.83 17.80
C LEU A 492 -38.81 17.49 19.18
N ALA A 493 -38.89 18.83 19.24
CA ALA A 493 -38.68 19.59 20.48
C ALA A 493 -39.91 19.64 21.40
N ALA A 494 -41.13 19.44 20.87
CA ALA A 494 -42.40 19.64 21.56
C ALA A 494 -42.59 18.77 22.84
N GLY A 495 -41.80 17.71 23.05
CA GLY A 495 -41.84 16.89 24.26
C GLY A 495 -40.58 16.93 25.14
N LYS A 496 -39.58 17.79 24.84
CA LYS A 496 -38.32 17.87 25.60
C LYS A 496 -38.37 18.82 26.82
N SER A 497 -39.54 19.29 27.24
CA SER A 497 -39.68 20.12 28.44
C SER A 497 -39.63 19.25 29.71
N SER A 498 -38.53 19.38 30.46
CA SER A 498 -38.35 18.92 31.85
C SER A 498 -38.38 17.41 32.07
N ILE A 499 -37.21 16.76 31.94
CA ILE A 499 -36.58 15.90 32.96
C ILE A 499 -35.18 15.52 32.45
N SER A 500 -34.18 15.80 33.29
CA SER A 500 -32.82 15.35 33.15
C SER A 500 -32.70 13.85 33.44
N SER A 501 -31.69 13.25 32.80
CA SER A 501 -30.92 12.06 33.22
C SER A 501 -31.57 10.67 33.17
N GLN A 502 -30.85 9.80 32.45
CA GLN A 502 -30.54 8.41 32.82
C GLN A 502 -31.66 7.36 32.74
N SER A 503 -31.77 6.74 31.57
CA SER A 503 -31.88 5.29 31.44
C SER A 503 -31.45 4.85 30.05
N THR A 504 -30.20 4.41 29.92
CA THR A 504 -29.73 3.55 28.83
C THR A 504 -30.03 2.11 29.24
N ASP A 505 -31.32 1.75 29.24
CA ASP A 505 -31.71 0.36 29.11
C ASP A 505 -32.12 0.16 27.66
N GLU A 506 -31.30 -0.55 26.91
CA GLU A 506 -31.63 -1.08 25.60
C GLU A 506 -32.76 -2.10 25.74
N ILE A 507 -33.99 -1.60 25.82
CA ILE A 507 -35.16 -2.44 25.56
C ILE A 507 -35.03 -2.85 24.09
N LYS A 508 -34.71 -4.13 23.85
CA LYS A 508 -34.77 -4.75 22.51
C LYS A 508 -36.19 -4.61 21.99
N VAL A 509 -36.43 -3.55 21.21
CA VAL A 509 -37.70 -3.27 20.54
C VAL A 509 -37.93 -4.37 19.51
N THR A 510 -39.11 -4.98 19.53
CA THR A 510 -39.47 -6.00 18.54
C THR A 510 -39.71 -5.33 17.18
N ALA A 511 -39.30 -5.97 16.08
CA ALA A 511 -39.52 -5.43 14.72
C ALA A 511 -40.99 -5.07 14.46
N SER A 512 -41.91 -5.84 15.06
CA SER A 512 -43.36 -5.61 14.98
C SER A 512 -43.83 -4.30 15.63
N GLU A 513 -43.20 -3.84 16.71
CA GLU A 513 -43.54 -2.56 17.35
C GLU A 513 -43.10 -1.38 16.49
N LEU A 514 -41.93 -1.48 15.85
CA LEU A 514 -41.39 -0.44 14.99
C LEU A 514 -42.25 -0.28 13.73
N ASP A 515 -42.70 -1.39 13.14
CA ASP A 515 -43.63 -1.37 12.01
C ASP A 515 -44.96 -0.70 12.36
N HIS A 516 -45.51 -0.98 13.54
CA HIS A 516 -46.74 -0.32 13.99
C HIS A 516 -46.55 1.21 14.12
N VAL A 517 -45.42 1.64 14.67
CA VAL A 517 -45.07 3.07 14.79
C VAL A 517 -44.88 3.71 13.42
N LEU A 518 -44.23 3.04 12.47
CA LEU A 518 -44.07 3.50 11.09
C LEU A 518 -45.41 3.64 10.36
N GLN A 519 -46.33 2.69 10.53
CA GLN A 519 -47.67 2.77 9.94
C GLN A 519 -48.48 3.93 10.52
N LYS A 520 -48.43 4.12 11.84
CA LYS A 520 -49.04 5.28 12.51
C LYS A 520 -48.46 6.60 12.00
N ALA A 521 -47.15 6.66 11.79
CA ALA A 521 -46.46 7.83 11.25
C ALA A 521 -46.86 8.14 9.80
N LYS A 522 -47.05 7.12 8.97
CA LYS A 522 -47.53 7.27 7.58
C LYS A 522 -48.91 7.94 7.54
N SER A 523 -49.80 7.57 8.46
CA SER A 523 -51.13 8.17 8.57
C SER A 523 -51.09 9.59 9.15
N ASN A 524 -50.41 9.78 10.29
CA ASN A 524 -50.22 11.09 10.91
C ASN A 524 -49.03 11.08 11.90
N VAL A 525 -47.92 11.67 11.48
CA VAL A 525 -46.68 11.78 12.26
C VAL A 525 -46.85 12.64 13.52
N HIS A 526 -47.81 13.58 13.53
CA HIS A 526 -48.08 14.43 14.69
C HIS A 526 -48.85 13.70 15.81
N SER A 527 -49.47 12.56 15.51
CA SER A 527 -50.18 11.71 16.49
C SER A 527 -49.26 10.84 17.36
N LEU A 528 -47.96 10.85 17.05
CA LEU A 528 -46.96 10.07 17.76
C LEU A 528 -46.64 10.65 19.14
N THR A 529 -46.47 9.77 20.12
CA THR A 529 -45.96 10.08 21.46
C THR A 529 -44.47 10.43 21.40
N GLN A 530 -43.92 11.17 22.38
CA GLN A 530 -42.52 11.58 22.34
C GLN A 530 -41.55 10.38 22.24
N GLN A 531 -41.83 9.27 22.93
CA GLN A 531 -41.01 8.06 22.82
C GLN A 531 -41.04 7.45 21.40
N GLU A 532 -42.21 7.43 20.75
CA GLU A 532 -42.32 6.97 19.35
C GLU A 532 -41.56 7.90 18.39
N ARG A 533 -41.59 9.22 18.63
CA ARG A 533 -40.84 10.21 17.84
C ARG A 533 -39.33 9.98 17.96
N ASP A 534 -38.82 9.86 19.19
CA ASP A 534 -37.40 9.64 19.44
C ASP A 534 -36.92 8.32 18.82
N ARG A 535 -37.74 7.26 18.87
CA ARG A 535 -37.45 5.97 18.21
C ARG A 535 -37.35 6.10 16.69
N LEU A 536 -38.31 6.76 16.04
CA LEU A 536 -38.28 6.98 14.59
C LEU A 536 -37.11 7.85 14.17
N VAL A 537 -36.82 8.92 14.91
CA VAL A 537 -35.67 9.78 14.58
C VAL A 537 -34.37 9.02 14.71
N ARG A 538 -34.18 8.17 15.72
CA ARG A 538 -32.99 7.30 15.82
C ARG A 538 -32.91 6.32 14.64
N LEU A 539 -34.02 5.68 14.27
CA LEU A 539 -34.07 4.80 13.10
C LEU A 539 -33.67 5.54 11.83
N TRP A 540 -34.33 6.66 11.51
CA TRP A 540 -34.05 7.45 10.31
C TRP A 540 -32.63 8.00 10.30
N THR A 541 -32.08 8.35 11.46
CA THR A 541 -30.69 8.79 11.62
C THR A 541 -29.72 7.65 11.28
N GLN A 542 -29.99 6.45 11.79
CA GLN A 542 -29.19 5.27 11.48
C GLN A 542 -29.27 4.89 9.99
N GLU A 543 -30.47 4.81 9.43
CA GLU A 543 -30.67 4.50 8.01
C GLU A 543 -30.05 5.57 7.09
N ALA A 544 -30.21 6.86 7.42
CA ALA A 544 -29.61 7.94 6.65
C ALA A 544 -28.08 7.88 6.68
N HIS A 545 -27.50 7.51 7.82
CA HIS A 545 -26.07 7.28 7.96
C HIS A 545 -25.63 6.09 7.10
N ASP A 546 -26.32 4.95 7.20
CA ASP A 546 -25.93 3.72 6.50
C ASP A 546 -26.10 3.84 4.97
N HIS A 547 -27.14 4.52 4.50
CA HIS A 547 -27.28 4.86 3.07
C HIS A 547 -26.17 5.79 2.58
N ALA A 548 -25.85 6.84 3.34
CA ALA A 548 -24.79 7.77 2.96
C ALA A 548 -23.41 7.09 2.96
N LEU A 549 -23.20 6.10 3.83
CA LEU A 549 -21.99 5.28 3.89
C LEU A 549 -21.89 4.32 2.71
N ALA A 550 -22.97 3.62 2.35
CA ALA A 550 -22.99 2.76 1.17
C ALA A 550 -22.71 3.55 -0.12
N GLU A 551 -23.35 4.72 -0.27
CA GLU A 551 -23.11 5.62 -1.41
C GLU A 551 -21.67 6.16 -1.41
N LEU A 552 -21.12 6.50 -0.24
CA LEU A 552 -19.72 6.92 -0.11
C LEU A 552 -18.78 5.81 -0.59
N TYR A 553 -18.97 4.57 -0.15
CA TYR A 553 -18.11 3.45 -0.51
C TYR A 553 -18.10 3.19 -2.02
N GLU A 554 -19.28 3.13 -2.64
CA GLU A 554 -19.39 2.95 -4.09
C GLU A 554 -18.68 4.08 -4.86
N LYS A 555 -18.82 5.33 -4.41
CA LYS A 555 -18.14 6.47 -5.04
C LYS A 555 -16.64 6.49 -4.82
N VAL A 556 -16.16 6.10 -3.64
CA VAL A 556 -14.71 5.96 -3.38
C VAL A 556 -14.11 4.90 -4.31
N LYS A 557 -14.79 3.75 -4.46
CA LYS A 557 -14.37 2.68 -5.37
C LYS A 557 -14.33 3.12 -6.85
N GLU A 558 -15.32 3.91 -7.29
CA GLU A 558 -15.33 4.52 -8.62
C GLU A 558 -14.14 5.47 -8.80
N THR A 559 -13.83 6.31 -7.79
CA THR A 559 -12.67 7.21 -7.86
C THR A 559 -11.33 6.49 -7.87
N ASP A 560 -11.18 5.40 -7.12
CA ASP A 560 -9.95 4.58 -7.15
C ASP A 560 -9.74 3.98 -8.54
N SER A 561 -10.83 3.53 -9.19
CA SER A 561 -10.80 3.03 -10.57
C SER A 561 -10.36 4.13 -11.56
N ASN A 562 -10.90 5.35 -11.43
CA ASN A 562 -10.52 6.49 -12.28
C ASN A 562 -9.05 6.90 -12.05
N GLN A 563 -8.58 6.90 -10.80
CA GLN A 563 -7.17 7.15 -10.47
C GLN A 563 -6.23 6.09 -11.05
N HIS A 564 -6.64 4.82 -11.04
CA HIS A 564 -5.90 3.75 -11.71
C HIS A 564 -5.83 3.96 -13.23
N GLN A 565 -6.91 4.40 -13.89
CA GLN A 565 -6.89 4.72 -15.32
C GLN A 565 -5.95 5.89 -15.63
N ILE A 566 -5.98 6.96 -14.83
CA ILE A 566 -5.05 8.08 -14.94
C ILE A 566 -3.60 7.59 -14.82
N THR A 567 -3.34 6.76 -13.81
CA THR A 567 -2.01 6.19 -13.57
C THR A 567 -1.57 5.33 -14.76
N SER A 568 -2.45 4.48 -15.28
CA SER A 568 -2.18 3.65 -16.46
C SER A 568 -1.85 4.46 -17.71
N ILE A 569 -2.50 5.60 -17.93
CA ILE A 569 -2.19 6.49 -19.06
C ILE A 569 -0.81 7.13 -18.87
N HIS A 570 -0.46 7.54 -17.66
CA HIS A 570 0.90 8.03 -17.36
C HIS A 570 1.95 6.93 -17.50
N ASP A 571 1.63 5.71 -17.06
CA ASP A 571 2.51 4.55 -17.19
C ASP A 571 2.76 4.20 -18.66
N GLU A 572 1.82 4.47 -19.57
CA GLU A 572 2.02 4.28 -21.01
C GLU A 572 3.05 5.27 -21.59
N VAL A 573 3.08 6.52 -21.10
CA VAL A 573 4.14 7.48 -21.45
C VAL A 573 5.48 7.01 -20.90
N ASP A 574 5.50 6.61 -19.62
CA ASP A 574 6.69 6.04 -18.98
C ASP A 574 7.18 4.79 -19.75
N ARG A 575 6.26 3.93 -20.22
CA ARG A 575 6.57 2.73 -21.02
C ARG A 575 7.29 3.09 -22.31
N ARG A 576 6.85 4.14 -23.04
CA ARG A 576 7.54 4.60 -24.26
C ARG A 576 8.96 5.08 -23.98
N VAL A 577 9.15 5.87 -22.91
CA VAL A 577 10.48 6.30 -22.47
C VAL A 577 11.38 5.11 -22.17
N LEU A 578 10.85 4.13 -21.43
CA LEU A 578 11.60 2.93 -21.04
C LEU A 578 11.91 2.02 -22.22
N GLN A 579 11.03 1.92 -23.23
CA GLN A 579 11.30 1.16 -24.46
C GLN A 579 12.45 1.73 -25.29
N GLU A 580 12.67 3.04 -25.21
CA GLU A 580 13.79 3.68 -25.89
C GLU A 580 15.10 3.66 -25.10
N ALA A 581 15.04 3.27 -23.82
CA ALA A 581 16.21 3.20 -22.96
C ALA A 581 17.09 2.00 -23.34
N GLU A 582 18.39 2.23 -23.36
CA GLU A 582 19.40 1.18 -23.56
C GLU A 582 19.78 0.52 -22.22
N VAL A 583 19.75 1.31 -21.14
CA VAL A 583 20.02 0.86 -19.77
C VAL A 583 18.97 1.47 -18.83
N ILE A 584 18.37 0.63 -17.98
CA ILE A 584 17.44 1.05 -16.93
C ILE A 584 18.07 0.72 -15.57
N GLY A 585 18.43 1.75 -14.80
CA GLY A 585 18.80 1.59 -13.39
C GLY A 585 17.54 1.65 -12.54
N ILE A 586 17.33 0.70 -11.63
CA ILE A 586 16.11 0.63 -10.82
C ILE A 586 16.39 0.18 -9.39
N THR A 587 15.75 0.82 -8.41
CA THR A 587 15.78 0.36 -7.01
C THR A 587 14.79 -0.79 -6.81
N THR A 588 15.02 -1.67 -5.84
CA THR A 588 14.11 -2.81 -5.54
C THR A 588 12.67 -2.34 -5.28
N THR A 589 12.51 -1.26 -4.52
CA THR A 589 11.20 -0.62 -4.28
C THR A 589 10.62 0.02 -5.54
N GLY A 590 11.44 0.62 -6.39
CA GLY A 590 11.05 1.17 -7.69
C GLY A 590 10.56 0.09 -8.65
N LEU A 591 11.24 -1.07 -8.67
CA LEU A 591 10.89 -2.25 -9.45
C LEU A 591 9.54 -2.80 -9.00
N ALA A 592 9.36 -3.02 -7.70
CA ALA A 592 8.11 -3.54 -7.17
C ALA A 592 6.94 -2.61 -7.51
N ARG A 593 7.10 -1.29 -7.36
CA ARG A 593 6.01 -0.35 -7.62
C ARG A 593 5.65 -0.20 -9.11
N ARG A 594 6.55 -0.53 -10.04
CA ARG A 594 6.35 -0.30 -11.49
C ARG A 594 6.49 -1.58 -12.32
N ILE A 595 6.31 -2.74 -11.70
CA ILE A 595 6.52 -4.03 -12.37
C ILE A 595 5.57 -4.22 -13.56
N SER A 596 4.34 -3.69 -13.49
CA SER A 596 3.34 -3.76 -14.56
C SER A 596 3.83 -3.05 -15.83
N THR A 597 4.34 -1.82 -15.69
CA THR A 597 4.94 -1.03 -16.77
C THR A 597 6.18 -1.69 -17.35
N LEU A 598 7.02 -2.28 -16.49
CA LEU A 598 8.25 -2.95 -16.92
C LEU A 598 7.96 -4.27 -17.64
N LYS A 599 6.94 -5.03 -17.21
CA LYS A 599 6.50 -6.27 -17.88
C LYS A 599 6.03 -6.04 -19.32
N THR A 600 5.48 -4.85 -19.62
CA THR A 600 4.97 -4.50 -20.97
C THR A 600 6.04 -3.85 -21.85
N CYS A 601 7.19 -3.48 -21.30
CA CYS A 601 8.33 -3.01 -22.08
C CYS A 601 8.97 -4.16 -22.86
N LYS A 602 8.68 -4.25 -24.17
CA LYS A 602 9.48 -5.05 -25.10
C LYS A 602 10.85 -4.38 -25.25
N MET A 603 11.86 -4.85 -24.51
CA MET A 603 13.23 -4.38 -24.65
C MET A 603 13.76 -4.85 -26.01
N GLN A 604 13.75 -3.96 -27.00
CA GLN A 604 14.32 -4.24 -28.32
C GLN A 604 15.85 -4.15 -28.22
N GLY A 605 16.54 -5.27 -28.35
CA GLY A 605 17.97 -5.26 -28.65
C GLY A 605 18.18 -4.62 -30.03
N ARG A 606 18.47 -3.32 -30.09
CA ARG A 606 18.80 -2.64 -31.35
C ARG A 606 20.21 -3.04 -31.77
N TYR A 607 20.27 -3.87 -32.81
CA TYR A 607 21.51 -4.14 -33.54
C TYR A 607 21.86 -2.92 -34.41
N MET A 608 22.62 -1.96 -33.87
CA MET A 608 23.22 -0.92 -34.72
C MET A 608 24.40 -1.53 -35.49
N ARG A 609 24.13 -1.99 -36.72
CA ARG A 609 25.18 -2.30 -37.69
C ARG A 609 25.88 -0.98 -38.04
N ARG A 610 27.11 -0.77 -37.55
CA ARG A 610 27.96 0.33 -38.01
C ARG A 610 28.18 0.17 -39.52
N GLY A 611 27.44 0.92 -40.33
CA GLY A 611 27.77 1.13 -41.73
C GLY A 611 29.14 1.80 -41.80
N ARG A 612 30.11 1.10 -42.39
CA ARG A 612 31.37 1.75 -42.81
C ARG A 612 31.00 2.87 -43.78
N GLY A 613 31.56 4.05 -43.55
CA GLY A 613 31.47 5.15 -44.49
C GLY A 613 31.90 4.68 -45.89
N GLY A 614 31.04 4.96 -46.86
CA GLY A 614 31.28 4.70 -48.27
C GLY A 614 30.35 5.60 -49.07
N HIS A 615 30.95 6.35 -49.98
CA HIS A 615 30.37 7.39 -50.82
C HIS A 615 29.06 7.06 -51.54
N GLY A 616 28.38 8.15 -51.89
CA GLY A 616 27.28 8.35 -52.83
C GLY A 616 26.96 7.24 -53.82
N GLY A 617 25.66 6.99 -53.94
CA GLY A 617 25.06 6.21 -55.03
C GLY A 617 23.58 6.04 -54.78
N SER A 618 22.77 6.91 -55.40
CA SER A 618 21.32 6.80 -55.51
C SER A 618 20.91 5.52 -56.21
N HIS A 619 20.07 4.68 -55.58
CA HIS A 619 19.16 3.78 -56.31
C HIS A 619 17.95 3.38 -55.43
N ASP A 620 16.76 3.63 -55.97
CA ASP A 620 15.45 3.13 -55.53
C ASP A 620 15.38 1.60 -55.53
N ILE A 621 14.88 0.98 -54.45
CA ILE A 621 14.23 -0.34 -54.50
C ILE A 621 13.08 -0.42 -53.47
N ARG A 622 11.91 -0.88 -53.97
CA ARG A 622 10.62 -1.14 -53.30
C ARG A 622 10.65 -2.30 -52.27
N PRO A 623 9.66 -2.42 -51.37
CA PRO A 623 9.61 -3.49 -50.37
C PRO A 623 9.13 -4.81 -50.97
N ALA A 624 9.75 -5.92 -50.58
CA ALA A 624 9.31 -7.29 -50.85
C ALA A 624 8.62 -7.87 -49.61
N SER A 625 7.56 -8.63 -49.89
CA SER A 625 6.58 -9.27 -49.02
C SER A 625 7.12 -10.43 -48.19
N ASP A 626 6.43 -10.67 -47.07
CA ASP A 626 6.54 -11.80 -46.16
C ASP A 626 6.26 -13.16 -46.82
N ASP A 627 7.02 -14.18 -46.39
CA ASP A 627 6.61 -15.59 -46.23
C ASP A 627 7.17 -16.11 -44.90
#